data_AF-A0A379TNA3-F1
#
_entry.id   AF-A0A379TNA3-F1
#
_cell.length_a   1.000
_cell.length_b   1.000
_cell.length_c   1.000
_cell.angle_alpha   90.00
_cell.angle_beta   90.00
_cell.angle_gamma   90.00
#
_symmetry.space_group_name_H-M   'P 1'
#
loop_
_entity.id
_entity.type
_entity.pdbx_description
1 polymer ?
#
loop_
_entity_poly.entity_id
_entity_poly.type
_entity_poly.pdbx_seq_one_letter_code
_entity_poly.pdbx_strand_id
1 'polypeptide(L)'
;MTGLHINQSYINEPNNLLVCSGRHQSAIFGVNVDTGDLRFIMANHEDWSDEFKQYLLTPVDDNGVPLYDLTSLGGIDAADKDFWTWGQHNIVEIPNDEPGILAFLVFDNGNYRSREDARSLLPLDNFSRVVQFKINLNTMTVTRPYEYGKTEVGNRGYSSFVSAKHLLSNGNLVIHFGATTVDEFGHTITAQPGFSDLVDPDEGQQALGRLVLQEINKETKEVLFEATVTSGYFKNEEMNGANYRYDISAFRVYKMPLFE
;
A
#
# COMPACT_ATOMS: atom_id res chain seq x y z
N MET A 1 -13.67 -3.27 17.67
CA MET A 1 -12.87 -4.23 16.88
C MET A 1 -13.36 -4.18 15.45
N THR A 2 -12.74 -3.38 14.60
CA THR A 2 -12.96 -3.45 13.15
C THR A 2 -12.17 -4.66 12.65
N GLY A 3 -12.83 -5.58 11.93
CA GLY A 3 -12.23 -6.85 11.50
C GLY A 3 -11.04 -6.69 10.54
N LEU A 4 -10.42 -7.82 10.16
CA LEU A 4 -9.14 -7.91 9.45
C LEU A 4 -9.12 -7.27 8.04
N HIS A 5 -10.31 -7.15 7.40
CA HIS A 5 -10.51 -6.74 6.00
C HIS A 5 -9.40 -7.26 5.09
N ILE A 6 -9.39 -8.58 4.90
CA ILE A 6 -8.48 -9.22 3.94
C ILE A 6 -8.92 -8.81 2.53
N ASN A 7 -8.01 -8.18 1.77
CA ASN A 7 -8.30 -7.76 0.40
C ASN A 7 -7.65 -8.65 -0.67
N GLN A 8 -6.62 -9.42 -0.30
CA GLN A 8 -5.92 -10.34 -1.18
C GLN A 8 -5.09 -11.32 -0.35
N SER A 9 -4.95 -12.55 -0.83
CA SER A 9 -4.06 -13.56 -0.26
C SER A 9 -3.49 -14.46 -1.34
N TYR A 10 -2.41 -15.16 -1.04
CA TYR A 10 -1.84 -16.21 -1.88
C TYR A 10 -1.23 -17.32 -1.03
N ILE A 11 -1.08 -18.51 -1.62
CA ILE A 11 -0.33 -19.62 -1.01
C ILE A 11 1.11 -19.52 -1.49
N ASN A 12 2.04 -19.35 -0.55
CA ASN A 12 3.45 -19.55 -0.79
C ASN A 12 3.77 -21.04 -0.55
N GLU A 13 3.89 -21.79 -1.64
CA GLU A 13 4.13 -23.25 -1.59
C GLU A 13 5.47 -23.62 -0.94
N PRO A 14 6.62 -22.95 -1.24
CA PRO A 14 7.92 -23.34 -0.70
C PRO A 14 7.99 -23.31 0.83
N ASN A 15 7.22 -22.43 1.48
CA ASN A 15 7.17 -22.30 2.94
C ASN A 15 5.88 -22.84 3.57
N ASN A 16 4.96 -23.36 2.75
CA ASN A 16 3.64 -23.84 3.18
C ASN A 16 2.86 -22.78 3.99
N LEU A 17 2.77 -21.56 3.46
CA LEU A 17 2.11 -20.42 4.11
C LEU A 17 0.96 -19.86 3.28
N LEU A 18 -0.17 -19.57 3.92
CA LEU A 18 -1.15 -18.61 3.42
C LEU A 18 -0.72 -17.21 3.84
N VAL A 19 -0.38 -16.37 2.86
CA VAL A 19 0.02 -14.98 3.08
C VAL A 19 -1.16 -14.07 2.77
N CYS A 20 -1.50 -13.19 3.71
CA CYS A 20 -2.68 -12.34 3.62
C CYS A 20 -2.32 -10.86 3.81
N SER A 21 -3.00 -10.01 3.05
CA SER A 21 -2.98 -8.55 3.24
C SER A 21 -4.23 -8.10 3.99
N GLY A 22 -4.06 -7.65 5.23
CA GLY A 22 -5.13 -7.09 6.07
C GLY A 22 -5.11 -5.58 6.07
N ARG A 23 -6.17 -4.95 5.54
CA ARG A 23 -6.24 -3.49 5.34
C ARG A 23 -6.31 -2.72 6.66
N HIS A 24 -7.26 -3.07 7.53
CA HIS A 24 -7.55 -2.24 8.71
C HIS A 24 -6.47 -2.33 9.79
N GLN A 25 -5.70 -3.40 9.78
CA GLN A 25 -4.59 -3.65 10.67
C GLN A 25 -3.29 -3.13 10.06
N SER A 26 -3.30 -2.62 8.82
CA SER A 26 -2.09 -2.22 8.10
C SER A 26 -0.99 -3.28 8.21
N ALA A 27 -1.39 -4.54 8.02
CA ALA A 27 -0.57 -5.69 8.33
C ALA A 27 -0.62 -6.72 7.21
N ILE A 28 0.55 -7.24 6.86
CA ILE A 28 0.68 -8.47 6.09
C ILE A 28 1.12 -9.58 7.04
N PHE A 29 0.43 -10.70 7.04
CA PHE A 29 0.73 -11.80 7.94
C PHE A 29 0.71 -13.13 7.18
N GLY A 30 1.47 -14.09 7.69
CA GLY A 30 1.52 -15.45 7.16
C GLY A 30 1.09 -16.46 8.19
N VAL A 31 0.21 -17.37 7.81
CA VAL A 31 -0.18 -18.53 8.63
C VAL A 31 0.23 -19.81 7.93
N ASN A 32 0.64 -20.82 8.69
CA ASN A 32 0.90 -22.14 8.12
C ASN A 32 -0.42 -22.76 7.63
N VAL A 33 -0.41 -23.31 6.41
CA VAL A 33 -1.63 -23.78 5.74
C VAL A 33 -2.27 -24.96 6.47
N ASP A 34 -1.45 -25.87 7.00
CA ASP A 34 -1.95 -27.11 7.62
C ASP A 34 -2.41 -26.90 9.05
N THR A 35 -1.69 -26.10 9.83
CA THR A 35 -1.91 -25.91 11.27
C THR A 35 -2.73 -24.68 11.61
N GLY A 36 -2.74 -23.67 10.72
CA GLY A 36 -3.28 -22.34 11.02
C GLY A 36 -2.38 -21.49 11.91
N ASP A 37 -1.20 -21.98 12.29
CA ASP A 37 -0.29 -21.25 13.19
C ASP A 37 0.23 -19.98 12.52
N LEU A 38 0.18 -18.86 13.25
CA LEU A 38 0.80 -17.61 12.83
C LEU A 38 2.32 -17.78 12.74
N ARG A 39 2.92 -17.26 11.66
CA ARG A 39 4.35 -17.42 11.39
C ARG A 39 5.09 -16.09 11.33
N PHE A 40 4.44 -15.03 10.85
CA PHE A 40 4.99 -13.68 10.89
C PHE A 40 3.89 -12.63 10.80
N ILE A 41 4.22 -11.42 11.25
CA ILE A 41 3.48 -10.18 11.06
C ILE A 41 4.46 -9.12 10.53
N MET A 42 4.13 -8.54 9.38
CA MET A 42 4.76 -7.35 8.82
C MET A 42 3.83 -6.16 9.02
N ALA A 43 4.12 -5.35 10.04
CA ALA A 43 3.35 -4.16 10.42
C ALA A 43 4.21 -3.25 11.30
N ASN A 44 3.68 -2.06 11.64
CA ASN A 44 4.25 -1.25 12.71
C ASN A 44 4.27 -2.02 14.04
N HIS A 45 5.17 -1.66 14.95
CA HIS A 45 5.38 -2.40 16.21
C HIS A 45 4.52 -1.89 17.39
N GLU A 46 3.61 -0.94 17.15
CA GLU A 46 2.71 -0.41 18.17
C GLU A 46 1.44 -1.26 18.32
N ASP A 47 0.80 -1.20 19.51
CA ASP A 47 -0.52 -1.77 19.82
C ASP A 47 -0.70 -3.30 19.68
N TRP A 48 0.39 -4.06 19.51
CA TRP A 48 0.35 -5.52 19.56
C TRP A 48 0.40 -6.04 20.99
N SER A 49 -0.50 -6.99 21.33
CA SER A 49 -0.40 -7.73 22.60
C SER A 49 0.88 -8.56 22.65
N ASP A 50 1.35 -8.86 23.86
CA ASP A 50 2.65 -9.54 24.07
C ASP A 50 2.76 -10.89 23.33
N GLU A 51 1.64 -11.60 23.15
CA GLU A 51 1.60 -12.87 22.43
C GLU A 51 1.97 -12.75 20.94
N PHE A 52 1.72 -11.59 20.32
CA PHE A 52 1.98 -11.36 18.90
C PHE A 52 3.36 -10.77 18.61
N LYS A 53 4.00 -10.16 19.62
CA LYS A 53 5.30 -9.46 19.43
C LYS A 53 6.39 -10.38 18.87
N GLN A 54 6.35 -11.67 19.21
CA GLN A 54 7.32 -12.66 18.70
C GLN A 54 7.24 -12.88 17.18
N TYR A 55 6.13 -12.50 16.53
CA TYR A 55 5.93 -12.66 15.09
C TYR A 55 6.29 -11.40 14.29
N LEU A 56 6.53 -10.27 14.96
CA LEU A 56 6.83 -9.01 14.29
C LEU A 56 8.20 -9.07 13.60
N LEU A 57 8.23 -8.66 12.33
CA LEU A 57 9.45 -8.61 11.54
C LEU A 57 10.27 -7.35 11.85
N THR A 58 11.59 -7.49 11.81
CA THR A 58 12.52 -6.36 11.95
C THR A 58 12.96 -5.84 10.57
N PRO A 59 12.78 -4.55 10.27
CA PRO A 59 13.26 -3.95 9.03
C PRO A 59 14.79 -3.83 9.04
N VAL A 60 15.44 -4.39 8.02
CA VAL A 60 16.90 -4.41 7.91
C VAL A 60 17.37 -4.01 6.50
N ASP A 61 18.64 -3.61 6.40
CA ASP A 61 19.32 -3.45 5.11
C ASP A 61 19.74 -4.80 4.51
N ASP A 62 20.38 -4.76 3.34
CA ASP A 62 20.85 -5.98 2.64
C ASP A 62 21.93 -6.76 3.41
N ASN A 63 22.57 -6.13 4.41
CA ASN A 63 23.55 -6.76 5.29
C ASN A 63 22.94 -7.28 6.60
N GLY A 64 21.62 -7.13 6.79
CA GLY A 64 20.92 -7.54 8.01
C GLY A 64 21.04 -6.55 9.17
N VAL A 65 21.49 -5.32 8.92
CA VAL A 65 21.57 -4.26 9.93
C VAL A 65 20.19 -3.61 10.09
N PRO A 66 19.65 -3.48 11.33
CA PRO A 66 18.39 -2.78 11.56
C PRO A 66 18.39 -1.36 11.02
N LEU A 67 17.32 -1.00 10.30
CA LEU A 67 17.18 0.33 9.68
C LEU A 67 16.66 1.39 10.66
N TYR A 68 15.91 0.97 11.68
CA TYR A 68 15.23 1.85 12.63
C TYR A 68 15.38 1.32 14.06
N ASP A 69 15.45 2.25 15.02
CA ASP A 69 15.28 1.93 16.43
C ASP A 69 13.78 1.90 16.77
N LEU A 70 13.16 0.73 16.67
CA LEU A 70 11.74 0.55 16.94
C LEU A 70 11.39 0.58 18.45
N THR A 71 12.34 0.93 19.31
CA THR A 71 12.10 1.14 20.76
C THR A 71 11.94 2.61 21.13
N SER A 72 12.28 3.54 20.22
CA SER A 72 12.09 4.97 20.42
C SER A 72 10.99 5.51 19.50
N LEU A 73 10.25 6.51 20.01
CA LEU A 73 9.18 7.15 19.24
C LEU A 73 9.69 7.72 17.90
N GLY A 74 10.90 8.29 17.88
CA GLY A 74 11.48 8.83 16.64
C GLY A 74 11.79 7.75 15.59
N GLY A 75 12.24 6.56 16.02
CA GLY A 75 12.49 5.45 15.10
C GLY A 75 11.21 4.78 14.61
N ILE A 76 10.19 4.66 15.48
CA ILE A 76 8.84 4.22 15.10
C ILE A 76 8.26 5.18 14.05
N ASP A 77 8.27 6.48 14.32
CA ASP A 77 7.76 7.50 13.40
C ASP A 77 8.45 7.48 12.03
N ALA A 78 9.77 7.27 12.01
CA ALA A 78 10.52 7.16 10.77
C ALA A 78 10.14 5.89 9.98
N ALA A 79 9.96 4.76 10.67
CA ALA A 79 9.55 3.51 10.05
C ALA A 79 8.10 3.56 9.55
N ASP A 80 7.20 4.21 10.27
CA ASP A 80 5.79 4.36 9.87
C ASP A 80 5.65 5.22 8.62
N LYS A 81 6.40 6.32 8.55
CA LYS A 81 6.38 7.25 7.41
C LYS A 81 7.06 6.67 6.17
N ASP A 82 8.06 5.79 6.32
CA ASP A 82 8.86 5.34 5.19
C ASP A 82 8.84 3.84 4.91
N PHE A 83 8.80 2.95 5.91
CA PHE A 83 9.01 1.52 5.73
C PHE A 83 7.73 0.70 5.63
N TRP A 84 6.86 0.84 6.62
CA TRP A 84 5.65 0.03 6.69
C TRP A 84 4.63 0.41 5.62
N THR A 85 3.69 -0.49 5.41
CA THR A 85 2.56 -0.27 4.53
C THR A 85 1.32 0.07 5.34
N TRP A 86 0.46 0.93 4.80
CA TRP A 86 -0.72 1.40 5.49
C TRP A 86 -1.97 1.27 4.61
N GLY A 87 -2.95 0.51 5.08
CA GLY A 87 -4.18 0.25 4.31
C GLY A 87 -3.94 -0.45 2.98
N GLN A 88 -2.88 -1.24 2.89
CA GLN A 88 -2.32 -1.78 1.65
C GLN A 88 -3.23 -2.79 0.95
N HIS A 89 -3.09 -2.92 -0.37
CA HIS A 89 -3.89 -3.79 -1.23
C HIS A 89 -3.05 -4.67 -2.16
N ASN A 90 -3.72 -5.69 -2.69
CA ASN A 90 -3.26 -6.45 -3.85
C ASN A 90 -1.89 -7.09 -3.62
N ILE A 91 -1.66 -7.79 -2.52
CA ILE A 91 -0.42 -8.57 -2.35
C ILE A 91 -0.29 -9.65 -3.44
N VAL A 92 0.86 -9.71 -4.11
CA VAL A 92 1.15 -10.69 -5.17
C VAL A 92 2.54 -11.24 -4.95
N GLU A 93 2.66 -12.57 -4.96
CA GLU A 93 3.94 -13.26 -4.83
C GLU A 93 4.94 -12.86 -5.90
N ILE A 94 6.22 -12.76 -5.50
CA ILE A 94 7.35 -12.92 -6.40
C ILE A 94 7.93 -14.32 -6.12
N PRO A 95 7.67 -15.29 -7.01
CA PRO A 95 8.07 -16.67 -6.77
C PRO A 95 9.59 -16.79 -6.60
N ASN A 96 9.97 -17.61 -5.64
CA ASN A 96 11.34 -18.06 -5.43
C ASN A 96 11.30 -19.43 -4.75
N ASP A 97 12.29 -20.27 -5.01
CA ASP A 97 12.31 -21.65 -4.49
C ASP A 97 13.10 -21.77 -3.17
N GLU A 98 13.49 -20.66 -2.54
CA GLU A 98 14.36 -20.65 -1.36
C GLU A 98 13.55 -20.87 -0.07
N PRO A 99 13.75 -21.99 0.65
CA PRO A 99 13.05 -22.22 1.91
C PRO A 99 13.43 -21.18 2.96
N GLY A 100 12.44 -20.71 3.72
CA GLY A 100 12.55 -19.63 4.69
C GLY A 100 12.43 -18.23 4.09
N ILE A 101 12.36 -18.08 2.77
CA ILE A 101 12.33 -16.79 2.10
C ILE A 101 10.99 -16.56 1.40
N LEU A 102 10.42 -15.37 1.61
CA LEU A 102 9.26 -14.89 0.86
C LEU A 102 9.62 -13.60 0.15
N ALA A 103 9.11 -13.42 -1.07
CA ALA A 103 9.13 -12.14 -1.75
C ALA A 103 7.75 -11.85 -2.34
N PHE A 104 7.34 -10.59 -2.29
CA PHE A 104 6.05 -10.17 -2.85
C PHE A 104 6.04 -8.68 -3.18
N LEU A 105 5.13 -8.31 -4.08
CA LEU A 105 4.75 -6.93 -4.36
C LEU A 105 3.42 -6.62 -3.70
N VAL A 106 3.31 -5.42 -3.12
CA VAL A 106 2.06 -4.90 -2.55
C VAL A 106 1.87 -3.46 -2.98
N PHE A 107 0.61 -3.03 -3.12
CA PHE A 107 0.29 -1.62 -3.29
C PHE A 107 0.06 -1.03 -1.90
N ASP A 108 0.97 -0.18 -1.43
CA ASP A 108 0.85 0.58 -0.20
C ASP A 108 0.04 1.84 -0.46
N ASN A 109 -1.18 1.87 0.06
CA ASN A 109 -2.07 3.02 -0.04
C ASN A 109 -1.54 4.22 0.72
N GLY A 110 -0.94 4.01 1.89
CA GLY A 110 -0.37 5.07 2.71
C GLY A 110 -1.34 5.68 3.73
N ASN A 111 -2.44 4.99 4.09
CA ASN A 111 -3.45 5.53 5.03
C ASN A 111 -2.84 6.03 6.34
N TYR A 112 -3.01 7.31 6.64
CA TYR A 112 -2.46 8.00 7.82
C TYR A 112 -0.92 7.99 7.95
N ARG A 113 -0.24 6.89 7.60
CA ARG A 113 1.16 6.57 7.96
C ARG A 113 1.47 6.68 9.45
N SER A 114 0.46 6.40 10.28
CA SER A 114 0.51 6.46 11.74
C SER A 114 -0.77 5.82 12.31
N ARG A 115 -0.72 5.35 13.56
CA ARG A 115 -1.91 5.00 14.36
C ARG A 115 -2.55 6.19 15.07
N GLU A 116 -1.81 7.29 15.19
CA GLU A 116 -2.22 8.50 15.89
C GLU A 116 -2.32 9.67 14.93
N ASP A 117 -3.49 10.33 14.95
CA ASP A 117 -3.80 11.50 14.13
C ASP A 117 -2.74 12.61 14.23
N ALA A 118 -2.20 12.86 15.43
CA ALA A 118 -1.19 13.90 15.66
C ALA A 118 0.13 13.67 14.90
N ARG A 119 0.38 12.44 14.44
CA ARG A 119 1.58 12.03 13.71
C ARG A 119 1.29 11.65 12.25
N SER A 120 0.02 11.67 11.85
CA SER A 120 -0.40 11.31 10.50
C SER A 120 0.02 12.36 9.47
N LEU A 121 0.20 11.93 8.24
CA LEU A 121 0.40 12.83 7.11
C LEU A 121 -0.94 13.29 6.54
N LEU A 122 -1.02 14.56 6.16
CA LEU A 122 -2.11 15.06 5.34
C LEU A 122 -2.00 14.50 3.91
N PRO A 123 -3.12 14.35 3.17
CA PRO A 123 -3.09 13.83 1.79
C PRO A 123 -2.11 14.56 0.86
N LEU A 124 -1.92 15.87 1.02
CA LEU A 124 -0.97 16.67 0.25
C LEU A 124 0.50 16.28 0.47
N ASP A 125 0.85 15.83 1.67
CA ASP A 125 2.21 15.40 2.04
C ASP A 125 2.39 13.88 1.91
N ASN A 126 1.33 13.17 1.54
CA ASN A 126 1.30 11.72 1.47
C ASN A 126 1.50 11.21 0.03
N PHE A 127 1.67 9.90 -0.10
CA PHE A 127 1.90 9.21 -1.35
C PHE A 127 1.47 7.75 -1.24
N SER A 128 1.13 7.15 -2.38
CA SER A 128 0.97 5.70 -2.50
C SER A 128 2.11 5.14 -3.33
N ARG A 129 2.40 3.85 -3.14
CA ARG A 129 3.51 3.19 -3.84
C ARG A 129 3.23 1.73 -4.11
N VAL A 130 3.84 1.22 -5.16
CA VAL A 130 4.10 -0.21 -5.30
C VAL A 130 5.44 -0.49 -4.62
N VAL A 131 5.45 -1.46 -3.72
CA VAL A 131 6.64 -1.82 -2.95
C VAL A 131 6.84 -3.33 -2.98
N GLN A 132 8.10 -3.73 -3.10
CA GLN A 132 8.52 -5.12 -2.97
C GLN A 132 9.13 -5.32 -1.59
N PHE A 133 8.76 -6.41 -0.93
CA PHE A 133 9.41 -6.87 0.29
C PHE A 133 10.04 -8.23 0.07
N LYS A 134 11.13 -8.50 0.80
CA LYS A 134 11.72 -9.82 0.97
C LYS A 134 11.80 -10.14 2.46
N ILE A 135 11.14 -11.20 2.90
CA ILE A 135 11.12 -11.67 4.27
C ILE A 135 12.07 -12.86 4.41
N ASN A 136 12.85 -12.88 5.48
CA ASN A 136 13.57 -14.05 5.94
C ASN A 136 12.95 -14.55 7.24
N LEU A 137 12.26 -15.68 7.18
CA LEU A 137 11.58 -16.32 8.32
C LEU A 137 12.55 -16.89 9.35
N ASN A 138 13.78 -17.21 8.96
CA ASN A 138 14.77 -17.79 9.87
C ASN A 138 15.33 -16.72 10.82
N THR A 139 15.45 -15.49 10.33
CA THR A 139 15.96 -14.34 11.10
C THR A 139 14.85 -13.39 11.56
N MET A 140 13.60 -13.59 11.13
CA MET A 140 12.47 -12.69 11.37
C MET A 140 12.76 -11.25 10.93
N THR A 141 13.37 -11.12 9.76
CA THR A 141 13.73 -9.82 9.16
C THR A 141 13.05 -9.59 7.83
N VAL A 142 12.95 -8.32 7.44
CA VAL A 142 12.37 -7.90 6.18
C VAL A 142 13.21 -6.81 5.52
N THR A 143 13.47 -6.94 4.22
CA THR A 143 14.10 -5.90 3.38
C THR A 143 13.10 -5.36 2.36
N ARG A 144 13.38 -4.17 1.83
CA ARG A 144 12.55 -3.47 0.84
C ARG A 144 13.35 -3.22 -0.45
N PRO A 145 13.57 -4.24 -1.30
CA PRO A 145 14.48 -4.13 -2.45
C PRO A 145 13.97 -3.23 -3.59
N TYR A 146 12.70 -2.86 -3.59
CA TYR A 146 12.12 -2.06 -4.67
C TYR A 146 10.94 -1.23 -4.20
N GLU A 147 10.84 0.01 -4.71
CA GLU A 147 9.64 0.82 -4.62
C GLU A 147 9.46 1.72 -5.84
N TYR A 148 8.21 2.05 -6.15
CA TYR A 148 7.82 3.02 -7.17
C TYR A 148 6.54 3.75 -6.76
N GLY A 149 6.49 5.07 -6.92
CA GLY A 149 5.30 5.89 -6.69
C GLY A 149 5.54 7.03 -5.72
N LYS A 150 6.41 6.85 -4.71
CA LYS A 150 6.73 7.88 -3.72
C LYS A 150 7.28 9.15 -4.36
N THR A 151 8.33 9.02 -5.17
CA THR A 151 9.01 10.16 -5.81
C THR A 151 8.61 10.32 -7.28
N GLU A 152 8.26 9.22 -7.95
CA GLU A 152 7.94 9.21 -9.38
C GLU A 152 6.52 9.71 -9.67
N VAL A 153 5.60 9.51 -8.72
CA VAL A 153 4.20 9.94 -8.85
C VAL A 153 3.86 10.98 -7.79
N GLY A 154 4.27 10.79 -6.54
CA GLY A 154 4.02 11.71 -5.44
C GLY A 154 2.53 11.79 -5.06
N ASN A 155 2.14 12.90 -4.44
CA ASN A 155 0.78 13.12 -3.95
C ASN A 155 -0.29 13.08 -5.05
N ARG A 156 0.06 13.34 -6.32
CA ARG A 156 -0.90 13.28 -7.42
C ARG A 156 -1.39 11.87 -7.71
N GLY A 157 -0.72 10.84 -7.18
CA GLY A 157 -1.15 9.45 -7.19
C GLY A 157 -1.50 8.94 -5.79
N TYR A 158 -1.65 9.81 -4.79
CA TYR A 158 -2.10 9.37 -3.47
C TYR A 158 -3.50 8.78 -3.56
N SER A 159 -3.59 7.52 -3.18
CA SER A 159 -4.75 6.66 -3.26
C SER A 159 -5.01 6.08 -1.87
N SER A 160 -5.91 6.70 -1.13
CA SER A 160 -6.26 6.26 0.23
C SER A 160 -7.13 5.01 0.24
N PHE A 161 -7.65 4.60 -0.90
CA PHE A 161 -8.58 3.49 -1.02
C PHE A 161 -8.40 2.83 -2.38
N VAL A 162 -8.62 1.51 -2.46
CA VAL A 162 -8.41 0.64 -3.63
C VAL A 162 -7.01 0.72 -4.23
N SER A 163 -6.86 0.41 -5.53
CA SER A 163 -5.62 0.35 -6.29
C SER A 163 -4.99 -1.03 -6.38
N ALA A 164 -4.28 -1.23 -7.48
CA ALA A 164 -3.63 -2.49 -7.77
C ALA A 164 -2.46 -2.27 -8.73
N LYS A 165 -1.66 -3.32 -8.81
CA LYS A 165 -0.55 -3.43 -9.75
C LYS A 165 -0.56 -4.82 -10.36
N HIS A 166 -0.08 -4.92 -11.59
CA HIS A 166 0.10 -6.17 -12.30
C HIS A 166 1.52 -6.22 -12.86
N LEU A 167 2.30 -7.20 -12.40
CA LEU A 167 3.57 -7.56 -13.01
C LEU A 167 3.29 -8.38 -14.27
N LEU A 168 3.58 -7.81 -15.43
CA LEU A 168 3.40 -8.46 -16.72
C LEU A 168 4.50 -9.50 -16.97
N SER A 169 4.23 -10.45 -17.86
CA SER A 169 5.18 -11.50 -18.24
C SER A 169 6.47 -10.97 -18.88
N ASN A 170 6.44 -9.76 -19.44
CA ASN A 170 7.62 -9.08 -20.00
C ASN A 170 8.42 -8.29 -18.94
N GLY A 171 8.05 -8.35 -17.66
CA GLY A 171 8.72 -7.66 -16.56
C GLY A 171 8.22 -6.23 -16.29
N ASN A 172 7.36 -5.66 -17.14
CA ASN A 172 6.77 -4.35 -16.90
C ASN A 172 5.75 -4.39 -15.75
N LEU A 173 5.57 -3.25 -15.09
CA LEU A 173 4.49 -3.07 -14.11
C LEU A 173 3.42 -2.17 -14.68
N VAL A 174 2.17 -2.65 -14.68
CA VAL A 174 0.98 -1.81 -14.88
C VAL A 174 0.42 -1.48 -13.51
N ILE A 175 0.30 -0.19 -13.21
CA ILE A 175 -0.07 0.33 -11.90
C ILE A 175 -1.24 1.28 -12.10
N HIS A 176 -2.26 1.16 -11.26
CA HIS A 176 -3.28 2.19 -11.20
C HIS A 176 -3.43 2.74 -9.79
N PHE A 177 -3.46 4.06 -9.72
CA PHE A 177 -3.72 4.85 -8.53
C PHE A 177 -5.19 5.29 -8.59
N GLY A 178 -6.08 4.42 -8.12
CA GLY A 178 -7.52 4.66 -8.02
C GLY A 178 -7.92 5.45 -6.78
N ALA A 179 -9.13 5.98 -6.72
CA ALA A 179 -9.61 6.86 -5.66
C ALA A 179 -8.71 8.08 -5.36
N THR A 180 -7.71 8.35 -6.20
CA THR A 180 -6.98 9.60 -6.21
C THR A 180 -7.96 10.72 -6.49
N THR A 181 -7.99 11.71 -5.61
CA THR A 181 -8.99 12.77 -5.63
C THR A 181 -8.29 14.12 -5.48
N VAL A 182 -8.79 15.13 -6.18
CA VAL A 182 -8.33 16.51 -6.02
C VAL A 182 -9.48 17.46 -5.77
N ASP A 183 -9.22 18.55 -5.05
CA ASP A 183 -10.17 19.64 -4.89
C ASP A 183 -10.18 20.61 -6.07
N GLU A 184 -11.07 21.60 -6.03
CA GLU A 184 -11.20 22.65 -7.07
C GLU A 184 -9.96 23.54 -7.24
N PHE A 185 -9.03 23.51 -6.28
CA PHE A 185 -7.75 24.21 -6.32
C PHE A 185 -6.61 23.32 -6.85
N GLY A 186 -6.88 22.02 -7.04
CA GLY A 186 -5.93 21.02 -7.50
C GLY A 186 -5.12 20.37 -6.38
N HIS A 187 -5.46 20.60 -5.12
CA HIS A 187 -4.84 19.93 -3.99
C HIS A 187 -5.28 18.48 -3.93
N THR A 188 -4.33 17.59 -3.64
CA THR A 188 -4.65 16.18 -3.36
C THR A 188 -5.45 16.09 -2.07
N ILE A 189 -6.59 15.41 -2.12
CA ILE A 189 -7.45 15.14 -0.97
C ILE A 189 -7.76 13.64 -0.89
N THR A 190 -8.22 13.19 0.27
CA THR A 190 -8.61 11.79 0.44
C THR A 190 -10.05 11.53 -0.05
N ALA A 191 -10.28 10.33 -0.58
CA ALA A 191 -11.63 9.84 -0.88
C ALA A 191 -12.41 9.41 0.38
N GLN A 192 -11.74 9.20 1.52
CA GLN A 192 -12.35 8.73 2.78
C GLN A 192 -11.94 9.61 3.99
N PRO A 193 -12.32 10.90 4.00
CA PRO A 193 -11.98 11.84 5.08
C PRO A 193 -12.44 11.34 6.44
N GLY A 194 -11.54 11.33 7.44
CA GLY A 194 -11.80 10.88 8.80
C GLY A 194 -11.87 9.36 8.99
N PHE A 195 -11.73 8.57 7.92
CA PHE A 195 -11.76 7.10 7.98
C PHE A 195 -10.45 6.46 7.55
N SER A 196 -9.81 7.00 6.51
CA SER A 196 -8.52 6.50 6.01
C SER A 196 -7.41 7.53 6.08
N ASP A 197 -7.77 8.80 6.30
CA ASP A 197 -6.86 9.93 6.47
C ASP A 197 -7.50 11.03 7.30
N LEU A 198 -6.66 11.97 7.74
CA LEU A 198 -7.10 13.25 8.24
C LEU A 198 -7.79 14.06 7.14
N VAL A 199 -8.67 14.96 7.60
CA VAL A 199 -9.22 16.03 6.76
C VAL A 199 -8.22 17.18 6.79
N ASP A 200 -7.73 17.58 5.63
CA ASP A 200 -6.90 18.78 5.53
C ASP A 200 -7.78 20.02 5.81
N PRO A 201 -7.45 20.86 6.81
CA PRO A 201 -8.26 22.04 7.11
C PRO A 201 -8.33 23.05 5.95
N ASP A 202 -7.39 22.96 5.00
CA ASP A 202 -7.30 23.83 3.83
C ASP A 202 -7.85 23.15 2.55
N GLU A 203 -8.45 21.96 2.64
CA GLU A 203 -9.07 21.32 1.47
C GLU A 203 -10.30 22.10 0.95
N GLY A 204 -10.45 22.14 -0.37
CA GLY A 204 -11.61 22.74 -1.03
C GLY A 204 -12.93 22.04 -0.73
N GLN A 205 -14.03 22.63 -1.21
CA GLN A 205 -15.38 22.15 -0.94
C GLN A 205 -15.88 21.14 -1.98
N GLN A 206 -15.12 20.95 -3.06
CA GLN A 206 -15.46 20.05 -4.14
C GLN A 206 -14.37 18.99 -4.34
N ALA A 207 -14.73 17.93 -5.05
CA ALA A 207 -13.84 16.82 -5.34
C ALA A 207 -13.99 16.38 -6.80
N LEU A 208 -12.86 16.13 -7.45
CA LEU A 208 -12.76 15.49 -8.75
C LEU A 208 -11.92 14.22 -8.59
N GLY A 209 -12.49 13.08 -8.98
CA GLY A 209 -11.70 11.85 -9.09
C GLY A 209 -10.69 11.99 -10.23
N ARG A 210 -9.42 11.66 -10.00
CA ARG A 210 -8.32 11.74 -10.98
C ARG A 210 -7.44 10.50 -10.89
N LEU A 211 -7.86 9.44 -11.56
CA LEU A 211 -7.12 8.19 -11.69
C LEU A 211 -5.86 8.39 -12.51
N VAL A 212 -4.71 7.98 -11.98
CA VAL A 212 -3.45 7.87 -12.73
C VAL A 212 -3.18 6.39 -13.04
N LEU A 213 -3.03 6.06 -14.32
CA LEU A 213 -2.68 4.72 -14.82
C LEU A 213 -1.31 4.81 -15.48
N GLN A 214 -0.38 3.97 -15.06
CA GLN A 214 0.95 3.90 -15.66
C GLN A 214 1.31 2.46 -16.04
N GLU A 215 1.99 2.31 -17.17
CA GLU A 215 2.86 1.16 -17.42
C GLU A 215 4.31 1.64 -17.32
N ILE A 216 5.12 0.92 -16.55
CA ILE A 216 6.53 1.24 -16.36
C ILE A 216 7.41 0.03 -16.68
N ASN A 217 8.64 0.31 -17.09
CA ASN A 217 9.72 -0.66 -16.95
C ASN A 217 10.07 -0.76 -15.45
N LYS A 218 9.92 -1.95 -14.86
CA LYS A 218 10.16 -2.13 -13.42
C LYS A 218 11.61 -1.86 -13.02
N GLU A 219 12.57 -2.25 -13.84
CA GLU A 219 14.01 -2.16 -13.54
C GLU A 219 14.51 -0.72 -13.62
N THR A 220 14.16 -0.01 -14.70
CA THR A 220 14.63 1.36 -14.94
C THR A 220 13.73 2.43 -14.34
N LYS A 221 12.50 2.05 -13.92
CA LYS A 221 11.41 2.95 -13.50
C LYS A 221 10.94 3.92 -14.60
N GLU A 222 11.31 3.67 -15.85
CA GLU A 222 10.87 4.46 -17.00
C GLU A 222 9.36 4.31 -17.21
N VAL A 223 8.66 5.43 -17.37
CA VAL A 223 7.23 5.45 -17.72
C VAL A 223 7.10 5.17 -19.22
N LEU A 224 6.53 4.03 -19.56
CA LEU A 224 6.31 3.59 -20.94
C LEU A 224 4.97 4.08 -21.48
N PHE A 225 3.99 4.23 -20.60
CA PHE A 225 2.67 4.74 -20.89
C PHE A 225 2.07 5.38 -19.64
N GLU A 226 1.37 6.51 -19.80
CA GLU A 226 0.53 7.09 -18.77
C GLU A 226 -0.81 7.52 -19.36
N ALA A 227 -1.89 7.24 -18.64
CA ALA A 227 -3.21 7.81 -18.90
C ALA A 227 -3.80 8.36 -17.61
N THR A 228 -4.52 9.47 -17.72
CA THR A 228 -5.31 10.02 -16.64
C THR A 228 -6.79 9.96 -16.99
N VAL A 229 -7.62 9.45 -16.08
CA VAL A 229 -9.08 9.43 -16.22
C VAL A 229 -9.69 10.24 -15.09
N THR A 230 -10.59 11.17 -15.42
CA THR A 230 -11.27 11.99 -14.42
C THR A 230 -12.76 11.71 -14.37
N SER A 231 -13.43 12.05 -13.25
CA SER A 231 -14.89 11.89 -13.13
C SER A 231 -15.66 12.87 -14.02
N GLY A 232 -14.94 13.78 -14.69
CA GLY A 232 -15.46 14.73 -15.68
C GLY A 232 -15.85 16.09 -15.10
N TYR A 233 -16.19 16.18 -13.82
CA TYR A 233 -16.57 17.41 -13.15
C TYR A 233 -16.37 17.34 -11.63
N PHE A 234 -16.23 18.50 -11.00
CA PHE A 234 -16.15 18.64 -9.56
C PHE A 234 -17.51 18.41 -8.90
N LYS A 235 -17.51 17.67 -7.78
CA LYS A 235 -18.69 17.29 -7.00
C LYS A 235 -18.61 17.81 -5.59
N ASN A 236 -19.76 18.01 -4.94
CA ASN A 236 -19.84 18.32 -3.52
C ASN A 236 -20.96 17.53 -2.84
N GLU A 237 -20.94 17.51 -1.52
CA GLU A 237 -21.94 16.78 -0.74
C GLU A 237 -23.37 17.33 -0.94
N GLU A 238 -23.54 18.65 -1.06
CA GLU A 238 -24.85 19.29 -1.24
C GLU A 238 -25.57 18.78 -2.50
N MET A 239 -24.86 18.66 -3.62
CA MET A 239 -25.42 18.23 -4.90
C MET A 239 -25.38 16.72 -5.11
N ASN A 240 -24.39 16.02 -4.53
CA ASN A 240 -24.10 14.62 -4.87
C ASN A 240 -24.24 13.64 -3.68
N GLY A 241 -24.46 14.13 -2.46
CA GLY A 241 -24.59 13.35 -1.23
C GLY A 241 -23.26 12.93 -0.60
N ALA A 242 -23.33 12.24 0.55
CA ALA A 242 -22.18 11.95 1.42
C ALA A 242 -21.03 11.14 0.78
N ASN A 243 -21.28 10.45 -0.34
CA ASN A 243 -20.28 9.62 -1.04
C ASN A 243 -19.79 10.26 -2.35
N TYR A 244 -19.88 11.58 -2.47
CA TYR A 244 -19.54 12.29 -3.70
C TYR A 244 -18.09 12.11 -4.19
N ARG A 245 -17.16 11.70 -3.31
CA ARG A 245 -15.74 11.47 -3.64
C ARG A 245 -15.44 10.11 -4.28
N TYR A 246 -16.39 9.17 -4.34
CA TYR A 246 -16.13 7.76 -4.70
C TYR A 246 -16.26 7.42 -6.21
N ASP A 247 -16.31 8.40 -7.10
CA ASP A 247 -16.66 8.16 -8.52
C ASP A 247 -15.71 7.22 -9.28
N ILE A 248 -14.41 7.32 -9.03
CA ILE A 248 -13.38 6.53 -9.72
C ILE A 248 -12.60 5.72 -8.69
N SER A 249 -13.34 4.91 -7.94
CA SER A 249 -12.81 4.12 -6.84
C SER A 249 -12.56 2.67 -7.16
N ALA A 250 -12.91 2.12 -8.34
CA ALA A 250 -12.61 0.72 -8.63
C ALA A 250 -12.66 0.43 -10.13
N PHE A 251 -11.52 0.08 -10.71
CA PHE A 251 -11.42 -0.34 -12.10
C PHE A 251 -10.23 -1.27 -12.20
N ARG A 252 -10.33 -2.26 -13.07
CA ARG A 252 -9.25 -3.22 -13.31
C ARG A 252 -8.78 -3.02 -14.74
N VAL A 253 -7.49 -2.79 -14.89
CA VAL A 253 -6.87 -2.61 -16.21
C VAL A 253 -6.28 -3.94 -16.65
N TYR A 254 -6.70 -4.38 -17.83
CA TYR A 254 -6.12 -5.54 -18.50
C TYR A 254 -5.42 -5.05 -19.75
N LYS A 255 -4.11 -5.31 -19.84
CA LYS A 255 -3.38 -5.18 -21.10
C LYS A 255 -3.53 -6.50 -21.85
N MET A 256 -4.34 -6.50 -22.91
CA MET A 256 -4.48 -7.66 -23.78
C MET A 256 -3.50 -7.55 -24.95
N PRO A 257 -2.96 -8.66 -25.45
CA PRO A 257 -2.30 -8.64 -26.76
C PRO A 257 -3.29 -8.08 -27.79
N LEU A 258 -2.78 -7.32 -28.77
CA LEU A 258 -3.57 -6.99 -29.94
C LEU A 258 -4.05 -8.32 -30.53
N PHE A 259 -5.34 -8.43 -30.82
CA PHE A 259 -5.92 -9.62 -31.46
C PHE A 259 -5.04 -10.00 -32.66
N GLU A 260 -4.42 -11.18 -32.61
CA GLU A 260 -3.71 -11.78 -33.75
C GLU A 260 -4.70 -12.30 -34.79
#